data_AF-A0A0D0W2B3-F1
#
_entry.id   AF-A0A0D0W2B3-F1
#
_cell.length_a   1.000
_cell.length_b   1.000
_cell.length_c   1.000
_cell.angle_alpha   90.00
_cell.angle_beta   90.00
_cell.angle_gamma   90.00
#
_symmetry.space_group_name_H-M   'P 1'
#
loop_
_entity.id
_entity.type
_entity.pdbx_description
1 polymer ?
#
loop_
_entity_poly.entity_id
_entity_poly.type
_entity_poly.pdbx_seq_one_letter_code
_entity_poly.pdbx_strand_id
1 'polypeptide(L)'
;MVVRREILRGEVWFGVPTICVVDSAELLALYLPGGAEFGFPEQGSFPCGRHPWQVAGQRAWRGHGKLMLHRPGEAHSVDVFWAGPGREFAGWYFNLQDPVRRTPIGVDTLDHELDLWWAADADRYVFKDVEVFAQRLAEGRYPGMAEAIRVEGDRIAALLDAGKRWWDPAWARWRPDPAWPVPALPAGWEAVPW
;
A
#
# COMPACT_ATOMS: atom_id res chain seq x y z
N MET A 1 7.19 -2.62 -15.47
CA MET A 1 6.99 -1.59 -14.43
C MET A 1 5.50 -1.31 -14.34
N VAL A 2 5.00 -1.05 -13.13
CA VAL A 2 3.62 -0.68 -12.84
C VAL A 2 3.65 0.56 -11.95
N VAL A 3 2.97 1.63 -12.34
CA VAL A 3 2.83 2.83 -11.49
C VAL A 3 1.68 2.58 -10.50
N ARG A 4 1.97 2.56 -9.20
CA ARG A 4 0.93 2.59 -8.16
C ARG A 4 0.67 4.04 -7.80
N ARG A 5 -0.57 4.50 -7.94
CA ARG A 5 -0.99 5.86 -7.57
C ARG A 5 -2.02 5.84 -6.46
N GLU A 6 -2.04 6.91 -5.69
CA GLU A 6 -3.12 7.21 -4.76
C GLU A 6 -3.97 8.36 -5.33
N ILE A 7 -5.27 8.13 -5.42
CA ILE A 7 -6.25 9.08 -5.97
C ILE A 7 -7.09 9.62 -4.82
N LEU A 8 -6.76 10.81 -4.35
CA LEU A 8 -7.51 11.47 -3.31
C LEU A 8 -8.55 12.38 -3.97
N ARG A 9 -9.85 12.13 -3.76
CA ARG A 9 -10.93 13.03 -4.23
C ARG A 9 -10.92 13.34 -5.73
N GLY A 10 -10.50 12.38 -6.56
CA GLY A 10 -10.46 12.56 -8.02
C GLY A 10 -9.25 13.34 -8.52
N GLU A 11 -8.18 13.42 -7.74
CA GLU A 11 -6.89 13.92 -8.18
C GLU A 11 -5.79 12.96 -7.73
N VAL A 12 -4.74 12.85 -8.55
CA VAL A 12 -3.54 12.12 -8.18
C VAL A 12 -2.90 12.82 -6.98
N TRP A 13 -2.63 12.08 -5.91
CA TRP A 13 -2.07 12.60 -4.66
C TRP A 13 -0.63 12.13 -4.44
N PHE A 14 -0.35 10.90 -4.85
CA PHE A 14 0.95 10.25 -4.72
C PHE A 14 1.13 9.21 -5.83
N GLY A 15 2.36 8.98 -6.24
CA GLY A 15 2.73 7.93 -7.18
C GLY A 15 4.06 7.30 -6.82
N VAL A 16 4.19 6.01 -7.10
CA VAL A 16 5.44 5.29 -6.89
C VAL A 16 5.61 4.20 -7.96
N PRO A 17 6.82 4.00 -8.50
CA PRO A 17 7.06 2.96 -9.50
C PRO A 17 7.28 1.62 -8.81
N THR A 18 6.62 0.58 -9.30
CA THR A 18 6.69 -0.79 -8.77
C THR A 18 7.05 -1.78 -9.88
N ILE A 19 7.47 -2.97 -9.48
CA ILE A 19 7.71 -4.11 -10.36
C ILE A 19 6.54 -5.08 -10.21
N CYS A 20 5.94 -5.49 -11.32
CA CYS A 20 4.94 -6.54 -11.32
C CYS A 20 5.63 -7.90 -11.13
N VAL A 21 5.31 -8.58 -10.04
CA VAL A 21 5.83 -9.93 -9.71
C VAL A 21 4.86 -10.99 -10.21
N VAL A 22 3.56 -10.79 -9.97
CA VAL A 22 2.47 -11.66 -10.44
C VAL A 22 1.32 -10.78 -10.90
N ASP A 23 0.73 -11.15 -12.02
CA ASP A 23 -0.53 -10.57 -12.51
C ASP A 23 -1.44 -11.72 -12.99
N SER A 24 -2.40 -12.11 -12.16
CA SER A 24 -3.40 -13.13 -12.47
C SER A 24 -4.82 -12.64 -12.13
N ALA A 25 -5.82 -13.49 -12.40
CA ALA A 25 -7.21 -13.19 -12.05
C ALA A 25 -7.46 -13.22 -10.53
N GLU A 26 -6.58 -13.85 -9.76
CA GLU A 26 -6.72 -14.06 -8.31
C GLU A 26 -5.73 -13.24 -7.48
N LEU A 27 -4.60 -12.82 -8.08
CA LEU A 27 -3.53 -12.12 -7.38
C LEU A 27 -2.82 -11.12 -8.29
N LEU A 28 -2.72 -9.89 -7.81
CA LEU A 28 -1.73 -8.92 -8.27
C LEU A 28 -0.68 -8.74 -7.19
N ALA A 29 0.56 -9.11 -7.47
CA ALA A 29 1.70 -8.91 -6.56
C ALA A 29 2.64 -7.84 -7.13
N LEU A 30 2.79 -6.74 -6.40
CA LEU A 30 3.65 -5.61 -6.77
C LEU A 30 4.80 -5.48 -5.79
N TYR A 31 6.02 -5.31 -6.28
CA TYR A 31 7.19 -5.03 -5.45
C TYR A 31 7.60 -3.57 -5.59
N LEU A 32 7.71 -2.88 -4.45
CA LEU A 32 8.30 -1.55 -4.31
C LEU A 32 9.77 -1.71 -3.88
N PRO A 33 10.76 -1.48 -4.75
CA PRO A 33 12.16 -1.59 -4.40
C PRO A 33 12.64 -0.51 -3.43
N GLY A 34 13.64 -0.83 -2.62
CA GLY A 34 14.42 0.20 -1.92
C GLY A 34 15.04 1.18 -2.91
N GLY A 35 14.97 2.48 -2.61
CA GLY A 35 15.46 3.55 -3.46
C GLY A 35 14.48 4.03 -4.54
N ALA A 36 13.33 3.37 -4.73
CA ALA A 36 12.32 3.84 -5.68
C ALA A 36 11.78 5.22 -5.27
N GLU A 37 11.93 6.19 -6.16
CA GLU A 37 11.57 7.58 -5.90
C GLU A 37 10.06 7.79 -5.87
N PHE A 38 9.65 8.67 -4.97
CA PHE A 38 8.27 9.09 -4.77
C PHE A 38 7.91 10.23 -5.70
N GLY A 39 6.73 10.15 -6.30
CA GLY A 39 6.11 11.22 -7.06
C GLY A 39 5.04 11.91 -6.25
N PHE A 40 5.14 13.23 -6.14
CA PHE A 40 4.12 14.09 -5.56
C PHE A 40 3.75 15.16 -6.60
N PRO A 41 2.48 15.25 -7.05
CA PRO A 41 2.11 16.23 -8.06
C PRO A 41 2.30 17.66 -7.54
N GLU A 42 2.88 18.54 -8.36
CA GLU A 42 3.13 19.92 -7.97
C GLU A 42 1.82 20.71 -7.84
N GLN A 43 0.86 20.40 -8.70
CA GLN A 43 -0.44 21.05 -8.80
C GLN A 43 -1.56 20.10 -8.39
N GLY A 44 -2.61 20.66 -7.78
CA GLY A 44 -3.76 19.94 -7.24
C GLY A 44 -4.45 20.79 -6.18
N SER A 45 -5.72 20.51 -5.92
CA SER A 45 -6.47 21.20 -4.87
C SER A 45 -6.10 20.69 -3.48
N PHE A 46 -5.69 19.42 -3.38
CA PHE A 46 -5.28 18.70 -2.18
C PHE A 46 -6.17 19.03 -0.98
N PRO A 47 -7.46 18.69 -1.04
CA PRO A 47 -8.45 19.16 -0.07
C PRO A 47 -8.18 18.68 1.36
N CYS A 48 -7.34 17.65 1.52
CA CYS A 48 -6.90 17.12 2.81
C CYS A 48 -5.40 17.35 3.08
N GLY A 49 -4.79 18.31 2.36
CA GLY A 49 -3.39 18.66 2.44
C GLY A 49 -2.47 17.82 1.53
N ARG A 50 -1.19 18.20 1.51
CA ARG A 50 -0.13 17.45 0.82
C ARG A 50 0.04 16.07 1.44
N HIS A 51 0.52 15.11 0.64
CA HIS A 51 0.73 13.74 1.10
C HIS A 51 1.66 13.71 2.34
N PRO A 52 1.33 12.93 3.40
CA PRO A 52 2.12 12.93 4.65
C PRO A 52 3.61 12.64 4.43
N TRP A 53 3.95 11.75 3.49
CA TRP A 53 5.35 11.47 3.16
C TRP A 53 6.06 12.66 2.52
N GLN A 54 5.37 13.50 1.75
CA GLN A 54 5.93 14.74 1.23
C GLN A 54 6.21 15.73 2.36
N VAL A 55 5.24 15.91 3.26
CA VAL A 55 5.35 16.81 4.42
C VAL A 55 6.50 16.36 5.34
N ALA A 56 6.68 15.05 5.49
CA ALA A 56 7.78 14.45 6.24
C ALA A 56 9.15 14.47 5.50
N GLY A 57 9.22 15.04 4.30
CA GLY A 57 10.46 15.14 3.51
C GLY A 57 10.96 13.81 2.96
N GLN A 58 10.09 12.79 2.86
CA GLN A 58 10.46 11.52 2.26
C GLN A 58 10.48 11.64 0.74
N ARG A 59 11.53 11.10 0.12
CA ARG A 59 11.78 11.22 -1.33
C ARG A 59 11.80 9.90 -2.07
N ALA A 60 12.02 8.80 -1.36
CA ALA A 60 12.13 7.48 -1.91
C ALA A 60 11.87 6.43 -0.83
N TRP A 61 11.49 5.23 -1.26
CA TRP A 61 11.34 4.09 -0.35
C TRP A 61 12.68 3.71 0.27
N ARG A 62 12.70 3.44 1.58
CA ARG A 62 13.91 3.07 2.33
C ARG A 62 13.86 1.60 2.76
N GLY A 63 15.03 1.04 3.03
CA GLY A 63 15.15 -0.34 3.51
C GLY A 63 15.02 -1.39 2.41
N HIS A 64 14.45 -2.56 2.75
CA HIS A 64 14.51 -3.78 1.93
C HIS A 64 13.45 -3.89 0.81
N GLY A 65 12.74 -2.79 0.53
CA GLY A 65 11.55 -2.81 -0.31
C GLY A 65 10.32 -3.37 0.43
N LYS A 66 9.19 -3.35 -0.27
CA LYS A 66 7.89 -3.83 0.21
C LYS A 66 7.22 -4.65 -0.89
N LEU A 67 6.75 -5.85 -0.58
CA LEU A 67 5.92 -6.63 -1.50
C LEU A 67 4.46 -6.46 -1.10
N MET A 68 3.61 -6.07 -2.05
CA MET A 68 2.19 -5.81 -1.83
C MET A 68 1.38 -6.87 -2.57
N LEU A 69 0.57 -7.64 -1.84
CA LEU A 69 -0.31 -8.66 -2.39
C LEU A 69 -1.72 -8.09 -2.43
N HIS A 70 -2.28 -7.97 -3.63
CA HIS A 70 -3.64 -7.49 -3.83
C HIS A 70 -4.51 -8.63 -4.34
N ARG A 71 -5.59 -8.93 -3.61
CA ARG A 71 -6.66 -9.78 -4.13
C ARG A 71 -7.70 -8.89 -4.81
N PRO A 72 -8.09 -9.17 -6.07
CA PRO A 72 -9.04 -8.32 -6.78
C PRO A 72 -10.34 -8.09 -6.01
N GLY A 73 -10.74 -6.83 -5.89
CA GLY A 73 -11.96 -6.41 -5.21
C GLY A 73 -11.86 -6.29 -3.67
N GLU A 74 -10.78 -6.75 -3.04
CA GLU A 74 -10.59 -6.54 -1.59
C GLU A 74 -10.08 -5.11 -1.31
N ALA A 75 -10.59 -4.51 -0.22
CA ALA A 75 -10.25 -3.14 0.21
C ALA A 75 -9.04 -3.12 1.16
N HIS A 76 -8.08 -4.01 0.90
CA HIS A 76 -6.78 -3.99 1.54
C HIS A 76 -5.73 -4.69 0.67
N SER A 77 -4.46 -4.41 0.93
CA SER A 77 -3.36 -5.28 0.52
C SER A 77 -2.75 -6.00 1.72
N VAL A 78 -2.16 -7.16 1.45
CA VAL A 78 -1.30 -7.86 2.41
C VAL A 78 0.14 -7.60 2.00
N ASP A 79 0.80 -6.76 2.76
CA ASP A 79 2.15 -6.30 2.51
C ASP A 79 3.15 -7.12 3.33
N VAL A 80 4.29 -7.40 2.73
CA VAL A 80 5.39 -8.17 3.34
C VAL A 80 6.55 -7.25 3.59
N PHE A 81 6.98 -7.19 4.85
CA PHE A 81 8.14 -6.41 5.27
C PHE A 81 9.27 -7.31 5.72
N TRP A 82 10.48 -6.81 5.50
CA TRP A 82 11.72 -7.42 5.96
C TRP A 82 12.58 -6.38 6.65
N ALA A 83 13.37 -6.81 7.62
CA ALA A 83 14.27 -5.98 8.40
C ALA A 83 15.64 -6.65 8.49
N GLY A 84 16.62 -5.96 9.08
CA GLY A 84 17.92 -6.52 9.41
C GLY A 84 18.86 -6.76 8.21
N PRO A 85 20.16 -7.01 8.47
CA PRO A 85 21.15 -7.14 7.42
C PRO A 85 20.89 -8.34 6.48
N GLY A 86 20.21 -9.38 6.94
CA GLY A 86 19.89 -10.58 6.15
C GLY A 86 18.57 -10.47 5.38
N ARG A 87 17.84 -9.37 5.52
CA ARG A 87 16.46 -9.21 5.02
C ARG A 87 15.57 -10.30 5.63
N GLU A 88 15.62 -10.40 6.95
CA GLU A 88 14.80 -11.29 7.76
C GLU A 88 13.32 -10.88 7.68
N PHE A 89 12.40 -11.85 7.68
CA PHE A 89 10.97 -11.57 7.66
C PHE A 89 10.57 -10.80 8.92
N ALA A 90 9.98 -9.62 8.74
CA ALA A 90 9.60 -8.74 9.85
C ALA A 90 8.13 -8.90 10.24
N GLY A 91 7.26 -9.19 9.28
CA GLY A 91 5.83 -9.34 9.54
C GLY A 91 4.95 -9.06 8.32
N TRP A 92 3.66 -9.30 8.52
CA TRP A 92 2.60 -8.96 7.58
C TRP A 92 1.97 -7.64 7.98
N TYR A 93 1.81 -6.74 7.01
CA TYR A 93 1.14 -5.47 7.18
C TYR A 93 -0.13 -5.48 6.34
N PHE A 94 -1.27 -5.14 6.92
CA PHE A 94 -2.56 -5.11 6.24
C PHE A 94 -2.89 -3.65 5.99
N ASN A 95 -2.62 -3.18 4.77
CA ASN A 95 -2.86 -1.81 4.38
C ASN A 95 -4.31 -1.70 3.94
N LEU A 96 -5.21 -1.08 4.73
CA LEU A 96 -6.56 -0.84 4.23
C LEU A 96 -6.51 0.27 3.19
N GLN A 97 -7.17 0.04 2.07
CA GLN A 97 -7.10 0.95 0.93
C GLN A 97 -8.25 0.67 -0.04
N ASP A 98 -8.52 1.60 -0.95
CA ASP A 98 -9.48 1.32 -2.02
C ASP A 98 -9.04 0.08 -2.82
N PRO A 99 -9.98 -0.79 -3.23
CA PRO A 99 -9.69 -1.88 -4.15
C PRO A 99 -8.95 -1.35 -5.39
N VAL A 100 -7.87 -2.03 -5.76
CA VAL A 100 -7.01 -1.54 -6.85
C VAL A 100 -7.77 -1.47 -8.18
N ARG A 101 -7.71 -0.32 -8.83
CA ARG A 101 -8.27 -0.10 -10.17
C ARG A 101 -7.14 -0.05 -11.19
N ARG A 102 -7.22 -0.88 -12.23
CA ARG A 102 -6.23 -0.91 -13.31
C ARG A 102 -6.29 0.36 -14.16
N THR A 103 -5.14 0.82 -14.61
CA THR A 103 -4.96 1.96 -15.51
C THR A 103 -3.97 1.61 -16.62
N PRO A 104 -3.85 2.43 -17.69
CA PRO A 104 -2.88 2.18 -18.76
C PRO A 104 -1.41 2.15 -18.30
N ILE A 105 -1.09 2.72 -17.14
CA ILE A 105 0.29 2.78 -16.60
C ILE A 105 0.49 1.96 -15.32
N GLY A 106 -0.59 1.42 -14.75
CA GLY A 106 -0.50 0.57 -13.57
C GLY A 106 -1.81 0.45 -12.80
N VAL A 107 -1.82 0.91 -11.54
CA VAL A 107 -2.98 0.80 -10.66
C VAL A 107 -3.18 2.07 -9.83
N ASP A 108 -4.45 2.37 -9.58
CA ASP A 108 -4.90 3.40 -8.67
C ASP A 108 -5.53 2.77 -7.43
N THR A 109 -5.34 3.42 -6.29
CA THR A 109 -5.96 3.10 -5.01
C THR A 109 -6.04 4.37 -4.17
N LEU A 110 -6.34 4.27 -2.87
CA LEU A 110 -6.20 5.33 -1.89
C LEU A 110 -6.02 4.67 -0.53
N ASP A 111 -4.99 5.05 0.21
CA ASP A 111 -4.78 4.59 1.58
C ASP A 111 -5.93 5.01 2.51
N HIS A 112 -6.35 4.13 3.42
CA HIS A 112 -7.43 4.40 4.37
C HIS A 112 -6.94 4.74 5.79
N GLU A 113 -5.63 4.93 5.98
CA GLU A 113 -4.90 5.22 7.23
C GLU A 113 -5.02 4.15 8.33
N LEU A 114 -6.13 3.44 8.45
CA LEU A 114 -6.28 2.35 9.41
C LEU A 114 -5.57 1.09 8.90
N ASP A 115 -4.70 0.50 9.72
CA ASP A 115 -3.93 -0.68 9.32
C ASP A 115 -3.88 -1.75 10.40
N LEU A 116 -3.45 -2.95 10.03
CA LEU A 116 -3.05 -3.99 11.00
C LEU A 116 -1.60 -4.39 10.77
N TRP A 117 -0.89 -4.71 11.85
CA TRP A 117 0.46 -5.25 11.81
C TRP A 117 0.55 -6.55 12.57
N TRP A 118 1.05 -7.58 11.91
CA TRP A 118 1.36 -8.87 12.53
C TRP A 118 2.85 -9.15 12.41
N ALA A 119 3.57 -8.85 13.49
CA ALA A 119 5.01 -9.08 13.57
C ALA A 119 5.35 -10.57 13.48
N ALA A 120 6.50 -10.89 12.90
CA ALA A 120 6.96 -12.27 12.72
C ALA A 120 7.16 -13.04 14.04
N ASP A 121 7.43 -12.32 15.12
CA ASP A 121 7.65 -12.82 16.48
C ASP A 121 6.44 -12.66 17.40
N ALA A 122 5.30 -12.21 16.88
CA ALA A 122 4.09 -11.99 17.66
C ALA A 122 3.03 -13.08 17.41
N ASP A 123 2.39 -13.52 18.49
CA ASP A 123 1.27 -14.47 18.43
C ASP A 123 -0.03 -13.85 17.89
N ARG A 124 -0.12 -12.52 17.88
CA ARG A 124 -1.30 -11.78 17.40
C ARG A 124 -0.92 -10.49 16.68
N TYR A 125 -1.78 -10.07 15.78
CA TYR A 125 -1.74 -8.76 15.15
C TYR A 125 -2.15 -7.64 16.12
N VAL A 126 -1.80 -6.41 15.78
CA VAL A 126 -2.29 -5.19 16.41
C VAL A 126 -2.87 -4.26 15.36
N PHE A 127 -3.89 -3.50 15.72
CA PHE A 127 -4.30 -2.35 14.91
C PHE A 127 -3.25 -1.24 15.02
N LYS A 128 -3.01 -0.55 13.92
CA LYS A 128 -2.11 0.58 13.81
C LYS A 128 -2.87 1.82 13.34
N ASP A 129 -2.36 2.97 13.77
CA ASP A 129 -2.79 4.29 13.31
C ASP A 129 -4.29 4.57 13.54
N VAL A 130 -4.90 3.93 14.55
CA VAL A 130 -6.31 4.09 14.93
C VAL A 130 -6.65 5.55 15.25
N GLU A 131 -5.79 6.22 16.01
CA GLU A 131 -5.97 7.63 16.38
C GLU A 131 -5.77 8.55 15.18
N VAL A 132 -4.82 8.21 14.29
CA VAL A 132 -4.56 8.99 13.07
C VAL A 132 -5.74 8.85 12.12
N PHE A 133 -6.27 7.64 11.94
CA PHE A 133 -7.49 7.38 11.19
C PHE A 133 -8.67 8.20 11.73
N ALA A 134 -8.88 8.23 13.06
CA ALA A 134 -9.91 9.07 13.67
C ALA A 134 -9.70 10.57 13.35
N GLN A 135 -8.46 11.04 13.38
CA GLN A 135 -8.11 12.39 12.96
C GLN A 135 -8.44 12.64 11.48
N ARG A 136 -8.12 11.71 10.58
CA ARG A 136 -8.40 11.84 9.13
C ARG A 136 -9.88 11.90 8.82
N LEU A 137 -10.69 11.18 9.58
CA LEU A 137 -12.15 11.28 9.50
C LEU A 137 -12.63 12.68 9.90
N ALA A 138 -12.10 13.25 10.99
CA ALA A 138 -12.45 14.61 11.41
C ALA A 138 -12.01 15.67 10.40
N GLU A 139 -10.88 15.46 9.72
CA GLU A 139 -10.39 16.29 8.61
C GLU A 139 -11.20 16.11 7.31
N GLY A 140 -12.15 15.17 7.27
CA GLY A 140 -12.99 14.92 6.10
C GLY A 140 -12.27 14.23 4.94
N ARG A 141 -11.20 13.48 5.21
CA ARG A 141 -10.44 12.74 4.19
C ARG A 141 -11.27 11.67 3.50
N TYR A 142 -12.14 10.99 4.24
CA TYR A 142 -12.92 9.84 3.76
C TYR A 142 -14.45 10.03 3.95
N PRO A 143 -15.14 10.94 3.23
CA PRO A 143 -16.57 11.15 3.50
C PRO A 143 -17.42 9.94 3.19
N GLY A 144 -18.29 9.59 4.13
CA GLY A 144 -19.17 8.42 4.01
C GLY A 144 -18.47 7.07 4.14
N MET A 145 -17.14 7.02 4.29
CA MET A 145 -16.37 5.78 4.25
C MET A 145 -15.98 5.25 5.64
N ALA A 146 -16.22 6.03 6.71
CA ALA A 146 -15.78 5.70 8.06
C ALA A 146 -16.21 4.29 8.51
N GLU A 147 -17.46 3.90 8.23
CA GLU A 147 -17.98 2.58 8.60
C GLU A 147 -17.40 1.48 7.72
N ALA A 148 -17.32 1.70 6.41
CA ALA A 148 -16.78 0.72 5.47
C ALA A 148 -15.31 0.35 5.81
N ILE A 149 -14.50 1.35 6.18
CA ILE A 149 -13.10 1.15 6.56
C ILE A 149 -13.00 0.33 7.86
N ARG A 150 -13.82 0.63 8.87
CA ARG A 150 -13.85 -0.15 10.13
C ARG A 150 -14.29 -1.58 9.89
N VAL A 151 -15.35 -1.77 9.10
CA VAL A 151 -15.87 -3.10 8.74
C VAL A 151 -14.79 -3.93 8.02
N GLU A 152 -13.97 -3.32 7.17
CA GLU A 152 -12.88 -4.03 6.52
C GLU A 152 -11.78 -4.43 7.52
N GLY A 153 -11.41 -3.53 8.44
CA GLY A 153 -10.48 -3.84 9.53
C GLY A 153 -10.98 -5.01 10.40
N ASP A 154 -12.26 -4.97 10.78
CA ASP A 154 -12.92 -6.04 11.55
C ASP A 154 -12.99 -7.35 10.76
N ARG A 155 -13.20 -7.29 9.45
CA ARG A 155 -13.20 -8.47 8.58
C ARG A 155 -11.81 -9.12 8.54
N ILE A 156 -10.74 -8.33 8.40
CA ILE A 156 -9.36 -8.81 8.43
C ILE A 156 -9.08 -9.46 9.79
N ALA A 157 -9.39 -8.76 10.88
CA ALA A 157 -9.26 -9.25 12.24
C ALA A 157 -9.97 -10.61 12.45
N ALA A 158 -11.23 -10.72 12.02
CA ALA A 158 -12.01 -11.95 12.14
C ALA A 158 -11.43 -13.12 11.32
N LEU A 159 -10.85 -12.85 10.14
CA LEU A 159 -10.16 -13.88 9.36
C LEU A 159 -8.89 -14.36 10.08
N LEU A 160 -8.09 -13.44 10.60
CA LEU A 160 -6.87 -13.73 11.34
C LEU A 160 -7.17 -14.54 12.62
N ASP A 161 -8.15 -14.12 13.42
CA ASP A 161 -8.59 -14.82 14.63
C ASP A 161 -9.12 -16.24 14.32
N ALA A 162 -9.70 -16.43 13.13
CA ALA A 162 -10.13 -17.74 12.66
C ALA A 162 -9.01 -18.59 12.01
N GLY A 163 -7.76 -18.10 11.98
CA GLY A 163 -6.63 -18.76 11.32
C GLY A 163 -6.77 -18.85 9.80
N LYS A 164 -7.63 -18.03 9.20
CA LYS A 164 -7.88 -17.99 7.76
C LYS A 164 -7.02 -16.93 7.10
N ARG A 165 -6.37 -17.31 6.02
CA ARG A 165 -5.61 -16.41 5.15
C ARG A 165 -5.80 -16.82 3.71
N TRP A 166 -5.89 -15.83 2.82
CA TRP A 166 -5.99 -16.07 1.39
C TRP A 166 -4.62 -16.07 0.69
N TRP A 167 -3.58 -15.52 1.34
CA TRP A 167 -2.22 -15.46 0.80
C TRP A 167 -1.37 -16.65 1.24
N ASP A 168 -0.38 -16.98 0.40
CA ASP A 168 0.61 -18.02 0.68
C ASP A 168 1.70 -17.50 1.65
N PRO A 169 1.93 -18.16 2.80
CA PRO A 169 3.03 -17.78 3.71
C PRO A 169 4.42 -17.84 3.10
N ALA A 170 4.60 -18.56 1.98
CA ALA A 170 5.87 -18.63 1.27
C ALA A 170 6.35 -17.24 0.79
N TRP A 171 5.44 -16.26 0.62
CA TRP A 171 5.80 -14.87 0.32
C TRP A 171 6.73 -14.24 1.36
N ALA A 172 6.72 -14.70 2.62
CA ALA A 172 7.67 -14.26 3.65
C ALA A 172 9.14 -14.55 3.28
N ARG A 173 9.38 -15.58 2.45
CA ARG A 173 10.72 -15.98 1.98
C ARG A 173 11.06 -15.43 0.59
N TRP A 174 10.13 -14.74 -0.06
CA TRP A 174 10.34 -14.20 -1.40
C TRP A 174 11.47 -13.16 -1.42
N ARG A 175 12.24 -13.15 -2.51
CA ARG A 175 13.31 -12.18 -2.78
C ARG A 175 13.15 -11.61 -4.19
N PRO A 176 13.40 -10.31 -4.39
CA PRO A 176 13.46 -9.74 -5.75
C PRO A 176 14.63 -10.36 -6.50
N ASP A 177 14.52 -10.43 -7.83
CA ASP A 177 15.66 -10.73 -8.68
C ASP A 177 16.72 -9.62 -8.50
N PRO A 178 17.97 -9.95 -8.13
CA PRO A 178 19.02 -8.95 -7.94
C PRO A 178 19.37 -8.19 -9.22
N ALA A 179 19.00 -8.68 -10.40
CA ALA A 179 19.21 -8.00 -11.67
C ALA A 179 18.14 -6.94 -11.98
N TRP A 180 17.05 -6.87 -11.21
CA TRP A 180 16.01 -5.87 -11.45
C TRP A 180 16.50 -4.46 -11.11
N PRO A 181 16.40 -3.49 -12.05
CA PRO A 181 16.70 -2.11 -11.75
C PRO A 181 15.61 -1.51 -10.85
N VAL A 182 15.97 -0.47 -10.09
CA VAL A 182 14.98 0.39 -9.44
C VAL A 182 14.26 1.18 -10.55
N PRO A 183 12.94 1.01 -10.73
CA PRO A 183 12.21 1.72 -11.76
C PRO A 183 12.03 3.19 -11.37
N ALA A 184 11.86 4.06 -12.37
CA ALA A 184 11.54 5.47 -12.19
C ALA A 184 10.12 5.75 -12.69
N LEU A 185 9.44 6.73 -12.11
CA LEU A 185 8.15 7.18 -12.64
C LEU A 185 8.32 7.71 -14.08
N PRO A 186 7.46 7.33 -15.02
CA PRO A 186 7.49 7.88 -16.36
C PRO A 186 7.09 9.36 -16.33
N ALA A 187 7.58 10.15 -17.29
CA ALA A 187 7.14 11.54 -17.44
C ALA A 187 5.63 11.60 -17.68
N GLY A 188 4.94 12.53 -17.00
CA GLY A 188 3.50 12.74 -17.14
C GLY A 188 2.62 11.68 -16.47
N TRP A 189 3.16 10.86 -15.56
CA TRP A 189 2.42 9.85 -14.80
C TRP A 189 1.19 10.43 -14.05
N GLU A 190 1.27 11.69 -13.63
CA GLU A 190 0.25 12.44 -12.93
C GLU A 190 -0.93 12.85 -13.83
N ALA A 191 -0.71 12.93 -15.15
CA ALA A 191 -1.72 13.37 -16.13
C ALA A 191 -2.49 12.20 -16.77
N VAL A 192 -2.10 10.96 -16.51
CA VAL A 192 -2.81 9.79 -17.04
C VAL A 192 -4.20 9.69 -16.39
N PRO A 193 -5.29 9.49 -17.17
CA PRO A 193 -6.63 9.38 -16.62
C PRO A 193 -6.75 8.31 -15.52
N TRP A 194 -7.65 8.58 -14.57
CA TRP A 194 -7.91 7.72 -13.43
C TRP A 194 -9.30 7.09 -13.59
#